data_AF-A0AAU9QVN1-F1
#
_entry.id   AF-A0AAU9QVN1-F1
#
_cell.length_a   1.000
_cell.length_b   1.000
_cell.length_c   1.000
_cell.angle_alpha   90.00
_cell.angle_beta   90.00
_cell.angle_gamma   90.00
#
_symmetry.space_group_name_H-M   'P 1'
#
loop_
_entity.id
_entity.type
_entity.pdbx_description
1 polymer ?
#
loop_
_entity_poly.entity_id
_entity_poly.type
_entity_poly.pdbx_seq_one_letter_code
_entity_poly.pdbx_strand_id
1 'polypeptide(L)'
;MDLHQLAKMSEADIASWVRGNSDKFSLISDSELESTIADRDNWEKRATELACDVGTLLNIDVGEHTSANCPVQNAINAVYQASQKKAKNEALKERLSGVLNGDSLN
;
A
#
# COMPACT_ATOMS: atom_id res chain seq x y z
N MET A 1 -14.42 -29.71 13.95
CA MET A 1 -15.80 -29.54 14.44
C MET A 1 -16.48 -28.55 13.51
N ASP A 2 -17.62 -28.88 12.93
CA ASP A 2 -18.36 -28.03 11.98
C ASP A 2 -19.25 -27.02 12.73
N LEU A 3 -19.37 -25.79 12.22
CA LEU A 3 -20.16 -24.70 12.80
C LEU A 3 -21.64 -25.10 13.01
N HIS A 4 -22.17 -25.93 12.11
CA HIS A 4 -23.54 -26.44 12.23
C HIS A 4 -23.76 -27.41 13.41
N GLN A 5 -22.70 -28.05 13.91
CA GLN A 5 -22.80 -28.92 15.08
C GLN A 5 -22.73 -28.11 16.38
N LEU A 6 -21.95 -27.03 16.41
CA LEU A 6 -21.88 -26.11 17.54
C LEU A 6 -23.22 -25.39 17.78
N ALA A 7 -23.93 -25.00 16.72
CA ALA A 7 -25.23 -24.31 16.82
C ALA A 7 -26.36 -25.18 17.42
N LYS A 8 -26.16 -26.50 17.54
CA LYS A 8 -27.13 -27.44 18.12
C LYS A 8 -26.78 -27.82 19.57
N MET A 9 -25.64 -27.37 20.09
CA MET A 9 -25.19 -27.63 21.45
C MET A 9 -25.82 -26.63 22.42
N SER A 10 -26.06 -27.06 23.66
CA SER A 10 -26.45 -26.12 24.71
C SER A 10 -25.31 -25.16 25.03
N GLU A 11 -25.60 -23.96 25.56
CA GLU A 11 -24.57 -23.02 25.98
C GLU A 11 -23.56 -23.64 26.96
N ALA A 12 -24.02 -24.56 27.82
CA ALA A 12 -23.18 -25.28 28.77
C ALA A 12 -22.19 -26.22 28.06
N ASP A 13 -22.64 -26.93 27.02
CA ASP A 13 -21.81 -27.85 26.24
C ASP A 13 -20.79 -27.08 25.39
N ILE A 14 -21.19 -25.94 24.81
CA ILE A 14 -20.29 -25.04 24.08
C ILE A 14 -19.20 -24.52 25.01
N ALA A 15 -19.57 -24.05 26.22
CA ALA A 15 -18.59 -23.54 27.18
C ALA A 15 -17.62 -24.62 27.67
N SER A 16 -18.10 -25.85 27.86
CA SER A 16 -17.25 -27.00 28.22
C SER A 16 -16.27 -27.36 27.09
N TRP A 17 -16.76 -27.37 25.84
CA TRP A 17 -15.94 -27.65 24.68
C TRP A 17 -14.87 -26.58 24.45
N VAL A 18 -15.23 -25.29 24.54
CA VAL A 18 -14.29 -24.17 24.41
C VAL A 18 -13.18 -24.24 25.47
N ARG A 19 -13.53 -24.49 26.74
CA ARG A 19 -12.52 -24.66 27.81
C ARG A 19 -11.59 -25.85 27.54
N GLY A 20 -12.14 -27.00 27.12
CA GLY A 20 -11.35 -28.20 26.81
C GLY A 20 -10.58 -28.15 25.50
N ASN A 21 -10.76 -27.10 24.69
CA ASN A 21 -10.02 -26.87 23.45
C ASN A 21 -9.35 -25.49 23.44
N SER A 22 -9.18 -24.85 24.59
CA SER A 22 -8.55 -23.53 24.75
C SER A 22 -7.15 -23.51 24.13
N ASP A 23 -6.38 -24.58 24.30
CA ASP A 23 -5.04 -24.75 23.70
C ASP A 23 -5.04 -24.85 22.17
N LYS A 24 -6.20 -25.14 21.55
CA LYS A 24 -6.36 -25.12 20.08
C LYS A 24 -6.72 -23.73 19.55
N PHE A 25 -7.15 -22.83 20.41
CA PHE A 25 -7.29 -21.41 20.12
C PHE A 25 -5.97 -20.74 20.48
N SER A 26 -4.94 -21.00 19.68
CA SER A 26 -3.66 -20.31 19.83
C SER A 26 -3.87 -18.83 19.51
N LEU A 27 -4.02 -18.01 20.54
CA LEU A 27 -3.73 -16.59 20.44
C LEU A 27 -2.22 -16.50 20.19
N ILE A 28 -1.81 -15.70 19.21
CA ILE A 28 -0.40 -15.33 19.04
C ILE A 28 0.15 -14.92 20.41
N SER A 29 1.32 -15.43 20.78
CA SER A 29 1.97 -15.01 22.01
C SER A 29 2.25 -13.50 21.97
N ASP A 30 2.32 -12.86 23.13
CA ASP A 30 2.67 -11.43 23.19
C ASP A 30 3.99 -11.14 22.47
N SER A 31 4.98 -12.04 22.57
CA SER A 31 6.24 -11.94 21.84
C SER A 31 6.08 -12.04 20.31
N GLU A 32 5.19 -12.91 19.81
CA GLU A 32 4.92 -13.03 18.37
C GLU A 32 4.14 -11.80 17.86
N LEU A 33 3.24 -11.25 18.69
CA LEU A 33 2.54 -10.02 18.39
C LEU A 33 3.52 -8.84 18.31
N GLU A 34 4.40 -8.69 19.30
CA GLU A 34 5.44 -7.65 19.31
C GLU A 34 6.36 -7.74 18.09
N SER A 35 6.80 -8.96 17.73
CA SER A 35 7.61 -9.17 16.52
C SER A 35 6.85 -8.76 15.26
N THR A 36 5.56 -9.11 15.16
CA THR A 36 4.73 -8.77 14.01
C THR A 36 4.53 -7.25 13.89
N ILE A 37 4.34 -6.56 15.02
CA ILE A 37 4.22 -5.10 15.06
C ILE A 37 5.54 -4.45 14.63
N ALA A 38 6.67 -4.93 15.15
CA ALA A 38 7.99 -4.40 14.80
C ALA A 38 8.31 -4.58 13.29
N ASP A 39 7.97 -5.74 12.72
CA ASP A 39 8.15 -5.99 11.30
C ASP A 39 7.30 -5.05 10.45
N ARG A 40 6.03 -4.83 10.83
CA ARG A 40 5.14 -3.89 10.16
C ARG A 40 5.70 -2.47 10.19
N ASP A 41 6.13 -2.00 11.36
CA ASP A 41 6.61 -0.62 11.53
C ASP A 41 7.93 -0.41 10.77
N ASN A 42 8.80 -1.43 10.70
CA ASN A 42 10.00 -1.38 9.87
C ASN A 42 9.67 -1.28 8.38
N TRP A 43 8.68 -2.03 7.90
CA TRP A 43 8.23 -1.93 6.52
C TRP A 43 7.61 -0.57 6.19
N GLU A 44 6.84 0.01 7.11
CA GLU A 44 6.25 1.34 6.97
C GLU A 44 7.36 2.41 6.86
N LYS A 45 8.37 2.35 7.74
CA LYS A 45 9.54 3.24 7.67
C LYS A 45 10.25 3.14 6.32
N ARG A 46 10.56 1.91 5.85
CA ARG A 46 11.25 1.70 4.58
C ARG A 46 10.44 2.18 3.37
N ALA A 47 9.11 2.01 3.41
CA ALA A 47 8.24 2.53 2.36
C ALA A 47 8.23 4.06 2.33
N THR A 48 8.23 4.71 3.49
CA THR A 48 8.34 6.17 3.63
C THR A 48 9.71 6.68 3.15
N GLU A 49 10.81 6.00 3.49
CA GLU A 49 12.16 6.34 2.96
C GLU A 49 12.20 6.28 1.43
N LEU A 50 11.65 5.21 0.83
CA LEU A 50 11.56 5.10 -0.63
C LEU A 50 10.71 6.23 -1.25
N ALA A 51 9.61 6.63 -0.60
CA ALA A 51 8.79 7.74 -1.05
C ALA A 51 9.57 9.07 -1.05
N CYS A 52 10.39 9.31 -0.01
CA CYS A 52 11.27 10.47 0.07
C CYS A 52 12.35 10.48 -1.02
N ASP A 53 12.93 9.31 -1.34
CA ASP A 53 13.90 9.18 -2.44
C ASP A 53 13.27 9.52 -3.79
N VAL A 54 12.05 9.03 -4.03
CA VAL A 54 11.26 9.38 -5.22
C VAL A 54 10.93 10.87 -5.24
N GLY A 55 10.58 11.45 -4.08
CA GLY A 55 10.33 12.88 -3.94
C GLY A 55 11.55 13.71 -4.31
N THR A 56 12.73 13.31 -3.83
CA THR A 56 14.01 13.91 -4.17
C THR A 56 14.29 13.82 -5.67
N LEU A 57 14.10 12.63 -6.27
CA LEU A 57 14.32 12.41 -7.71
C LEU A 57 13.42 13.30 -8.58
N LEU A 58 12.17 13.50 -8.17
CA LEU A 58 11.19 14.32 -8.91
C LEU A 58 11.16 15.78 -8.46
N ASN A 59 12.01 16.16 -7.51
CA ASN A 59 12.06 17.49 -6.89
C ASN A 59 10.69 17.94 -6.35
N ILE A 60 10.05 17.07 -5.58
CA ILE A 60 8.80 17.35 -4.86
C ILE A 60 8.94 17.04 -3.38
N ASP A 61 8.15 17.73 -2.56
CA ASP A 61 7.94 17.36 -1.17
C ASP A 61 6.78 16.35 -1.08
N VAL A 62 7.06 15.17 -0.53
CA VAL A 62 6.05 14.12 -0.30
C VAL A 62 5.35 14.27 1.06
N GLY A 63 5.86 15.15 1.92
CA GLY A 63 5.34 15.44 3.25
C GLY A 63 5.59 14.33 4.27
N GLU A 64 5.22 14.59 5.52
CA GLU A 64 5.29 13.63 6.62
C GLU A 64 4.02 12.79 6.74
N HIS A 65 4.13 11.59 7.31
CA HIS A 65 2.97 10.73 7.50
C HIS A 65 2.03 11.31 8.58
N THR A 66 0.78 11.59 8.19
CA THR A 66 -0.28 12.05 9.11
C THR A 66 -1.59 11.35 8.79
N SER A 67 -2.65 11.57 9.58
CA SER A 67 -3.98 11.05 9.27
C SER A 67 -4.56 11.58 7.95
N ALA A 68 -4.02 12.69 7.43
CA ALA A 68 -4.47 13.32 6.19
C ALA A 68 -3.42 13.20 5.05
N ASN A 69 -2.20 12.72 5.34
CA ASN A 69 -1.11 12.65 4.38
C ASN A 69 -0.44 11.27 4.36
N CYS A 70 -0.31 10.69 3.17
CA CYS A 70 0.44 9.46 2.93
C CYS A 70 1.58 9.75 1.94
N PRO A 71 2.85 9.79 2.39
CA PRO A 71 4.00 10.09 1.54
C PRO A 71 4.14 9.13 0.35
N VAL A 72 3.87 7.84 0.58
CA VAL A 72 3.88 6.80 -0.46
C VAL A 72 2.88 7.13 -1.57
N GLN A 73 1.64 7.49 -1.22
CA GLN A 73 0.63 7.83 -2.21
C GLN A 73 1.00 9.11 -2.98
N ASN A 74 1.58 10.10 -2.30
CA ASN A 74 2.05 11.33 -2.93
C ASN A 74 3.16 11.05 -3.95
N ALA A 75 4.14 10.22 -3.60
CA ALA A 75 5.20 9.78 -4.50
C ALA A 75 4.64 9.03 -5.73
N ILE A 76 3.69 8.11 -5.52
CA ILE A 76 3.00 7.39 -6.62
C ILE A 76 2.30 8.37 -7.56
N ASN A 77 1.54 9.32 -7.01
CA ASN A 77 0.85 10.33 -7.79
C ASN A 77 1.83 11.19 -8.59
N ALA A 78 2.97 11.55 -8.01
CA ALA A 78 4.00 12.33 -8.67
C ALA A 78 4.65 11.57 -9.84
N VAL A 79 4.97 10.29 -9.65
CA VAL A 79 5.47 9.42 -10.73
C VAL A 79 4.46 9.33 -11.87
N TYR A 80 3.18 9.15 -11.54
CA TYR A 80 2.10 9.12 -12.54
C TYR A 80 1.99 10.44 -13.31
N GLN A 81 2.06 11.58 -12.61
CA GLN A 81 2.03 12.89 -13.27
C GLN A 81 3.27 13.11 -14.15
N ALA A 82 4.46 12.71 -13.68
CA ALA A 82 5.70 12.83 -14.42
C ALA A 82 5.68 11.99 -15.71
N SER A 83 5.14 10.77 -15.66
CA SER A 83 5.02 9.91 -16.85
C SER A 83 4.05 10.50 -17.89
N GLN A 84 2.92 11.05 -17.44
CA GLN A 84 1.97 11.74 -18.31
C GLN A 84 2.56 13.00 -18.94
N LYS A 85 3.34 13.77 -18.17
CA LYS A 85 4.02 14.98 -18.66
C LYS A 85 5.09 14.63 -19.70
N LYS A 86 5.84 13.55 -19.47
CA LYS A 86 6.81 13.01 -20.44
C LYS A 86 6.13 12.63 -21.76
N ALA A 87 5.06 11.83 -21.71
CA ALA A 87 4.32 11.41 -22.89
C ALA A 87 3.77 12.61 -23.70
N LYS A 88 3.21 13.62 -23.03
CA LYS A 88 2.74 14.86 -23.68
C LYS A 88 3.88 15.64 -24.34
N ASN A 89 5.03 15.74 -23.69
CA ASN A 89 6.20 16.42 -24.24
C ASN A 89 6.77 15.70 -25.47
N GLU A 90 6.79 14.37 -25.46
CA GLU A 90 7.22 13.56 -26.60
C GLU A 90 6.26 13.74 -27.78
N ALA A 91 4.94 13.65 -27.56
CA ALA A 91 3.94 13.90 -28.60
C ALA A 91 4.01 15.33 -29.16
N LEU A 92 4.28 16.32 -28.30
CA LEU A 92 4.45 17.71 -28.76
C LEU A 92 5.71 17.87 -29.62
N LYS A 93 6.83 17.26 -29.22
CA LYS A 93 8.08 17.28 -30.00
C LYS A 93 7.88 16.65 -31.38
N GLU A 94 7.19 15.53 -31.46
CA GLU A 94 6.86 14.86 -32.72
C GLU A 94 6.04 15.78 -33.63
N ARG A 95 4.95 16.37 -33.11
CA ARG A 95 4.12 17.33 -33.85
C ARG A 95 4.92 18.54 -34.33
N LEU A 96 5.79 19.09 -33.48
CA LEU A 96 6.61 20.25 -33.83
C LEU A 96 7.63 19.90 -34.93
N SER A 97 8.23 18.70 -34.86
CA SER A 97 9.15 18.22 -35.89
C SER A 97 8.45 18.01 -37.24
N GLY A 98 7.23 17.49 -37.27
CA GLY A 98 6.43 17.37 -38.51
C GLY A 98 6.13 18.73 -39.14
N VAL A 99 5.79 19.73 -38.31
CA VAL A 99 5.55 21.11 -38.79
C VAL A 99 6.82 21.75 -39.34
N LEU A 100 7.97 21.56 -38.69
CA LEU A 100 9.25 22.14 -39.13
C LEU A 100 9.83 21.45 -40.36
N ASN A 101 9.54 20.17 -40.57
CA ASN A 101 10.01 19.40 -41.73
C ASN A 101 9.15 19.60 -42.99
N GLY A 102 8.13 20.46 -42.94
CA GLY A 102 7.42 20.90 -44.14
C GLY A 102 6.48 19.86 -44.75
N ASP A 103 5.93 18.95 -43.94
CA ASP A 103 4.70 18.24 -44.31
C ASP A 103 3.60 19.31 -44.44
N SER A 104 3.52 19.83 -45.66
CA SER A 104 2.81 21.04 -46.01
C SER A 104 1.34 20.84 -45.70
N LEU A 105 0.76 21.88 -45.12
CA LEU A 105 -0.67 22.16 -45.14
C LEU A 105 -1.16 22.08 -46.60
N ASN A 106 -1.60 20.89 -47.01
CA ASN A 106 -2.45 20.66 -48.16
C ASN A 106 -3.80 20.16 -47.65
#